data_AF-A0A401UML5-F1
#
_entry.id   AF-A0A401UML5-F1
#
_cell.length_a   1.000
_cell.length_b   1.000
_cell.length_c   1.000
_cell.angle_alpha   90.00
_cell.angle_beta   90.00
_cell.angle_gamma   90.00
#
_symmetry.space_group_name_H-M   'P 1'
#
loop_
_entity.id
_entity.type
_entity.pdbx_description
1 polymer ?
#
loop_
_entity_poly.entity_id
_entity_poly.type
_entity_poly.pdbx_seq_one_letter_code
_entity_poly.pdbx_strand_id
1 'polypeptide(L)'
;MENNKRSVINNIYFLVKNTYKWDKKVLLYFGLYTVVTAILPFINIFAPKFLIDELMGANRAKSLITILLSYFILSATLNYLNAFLEGAYSPRLMDVGFRFENLLNEKCVYCY
;
A
#
# COMPACT_ATOMS: atom_id res chain seq x y z
N MET A 1 -16.78 -31.21 19.84
CA MET A 1 -16.46 -29.76 19.78
C MET A 1 -15.03 -29.59 20.26
N GLU A 2 -14.06 -29.77 19.37
CA GLU A 2 -12.65 -29.72 19.75
C GLU A 2 -12.13 -28.28 19.60
N ASN A 3 -11.68 -27.72 20.71
CA ASN A 3 -11.31 -26.31 20.85
C ASN A 3 -9.94 -26.06 20.20
N ASN A 4 -9.89 -26.14 18.87
CA ASN A 4 -8.70 -25.79 18.09
C ASN A 4 -8.56 -24.27 18.07
N LYS A 5 -8.02 -23.69 19.15
CA LYS A 5 -7.50 -22.31 19.13
C LYS A 5 -6.31 -22.26 18.18
N ARG A 6 -6.55 -22.32 16.87
CA ARG A 6 -5.57 -21.87 15.89
C ARG A 6 -5.34 -20.39 16.19
N SER A 7 -4.21 -20.09 16.81
CA SER A 7 -3.79 -18.72 17.06
C SER A 7 -3.84 -17.96 15.73
N VAL A 8 -4.49 -16.80 15.71
CA VAL A 8 -4.57 -15.92 14.54
C VAL A 8 -3.15 -15.64 14.01
N ILE A 9 -2.18 -15.54 14.93
CA ILE A 9 -0.77 -15.35 14.61
C ILE A 9 -0.21 -16.54 13.81
N ASN A 10 -0.56 -17.78 14.16
CA ASN A 10 -0.12 -18.96 13.42
C ASN A 10 -0.72 -19.01 12.01
N ASN A 11 -1.96 -18.55 11.85
CA ASN A 11 -2.61 -18.44 10.54
C ASN A 11 -1.92 -17.37 9.68
N ILE A 12 -1.63 -16.19 10.25
CA ILE A 12 -0.90 -15.12 9.56
C ILE A 12 0.50 -15.61 9.17
N TYR A 13 1.23 -16.25 10.09
CA TYR A 13 2.53 -16.82 9.80
C TYR A 13 2.46 -17.86 8.66
N PHE A 14 1.44 -18.72 8.67
CA PHE A 14 1.21 -19.68 7.59
C PHE A 14 0.97 -18.97 6.25
N LEU A 15 0.13 -17.93 6.21
CA LEU A 15 -0.12 -17.15 5.00
C LEU A 15 1.16 -16.50 4.49
N VAL A 16 1.85 -15.73 5.34
CA VAL A 16 3.09 -15.02 4.97
C VAL A 16 4.17 -15.99 4.50
N LYS A 17 4.34 -17.14 5.17
CA LYS A 17 5.32 -18.17 4.78
C LYS A 17 5.02 -18.75 3.39
N ASN A 18 3.75 -19.05 3.09
CA ASN A 18 3.37 -19.60 1.78
C ASN A 18 3.43 -18.53 0.69
N THR A 19 2.99 -17.30 0.96
CA THR A 19 3.14 -16.16 0.04
C THR A 19 4.61 -15.91 -0.28
N TYR A 20 5.49 -15.91 0.73
CA TYR A 20 6.95 -15.76 0.52
C TYR A 20 7.52 -16.88 -0.36
N LYS A 21 7.03 -18.11 -0.19
CA LYS A 21 7.45 -19.27 -0.99
C LYS A 21 7.00 -19.15 -2.45
N TRP A 22 5.82 -18.61 -2.73
CA TRP A 22 5.27 -18.50 -4.09
C TRP A 22 5.75 -17.25 -4.83
N ASP A 23 5.67 -16.07 -4.21
CA ASP A 23 6.19 -14.83 -4.79
C ASP A 23 6.69 -13.88 -3.70
N LYS A 24 8.00 -13.97 -3.41
CA LYS A 24 8.71 -13.06 -2.51
C LYS A 24 8.64 -11.58 -2.96
N LYS A 25 8.42 -11.30 -4.24
CA LYS A 25 8.34 -9.92 -4.74
C LYS A 25 7.04 -9.26 -4.32
N VAL A 26 5.95 -10.03 -4.13
CA VAL A 26 4.66 -9.50 -3.63
C VAL A 26 4.86 -8.78 -2.30
N LEU A 27 5.58 -9.39 -1.36
CA LEU A 27 5.81 -8.81 -0.05
C LEU A 27 6.68 -7.55 -0.13
N LEU A 28 7.64 -7.51 -1.05
CA LEU A 28 8.45 -6.31 -1.29
C LEU A 28 7.60 -5.16 -1.87
N TYR A 29 6.83 -5.43 -2.93
CA TYR A 29 5.96 -4.42 -3.55
C TYR A 29 4.88 -3.93 -2.58
N PHE A 30 4.30 -4.83 -1.79
CA PHE A 30 3.34 -4.49 -0.74
C PHE A 30 3.96 -3.59 0.33
N GLY A 31 5.16 -3.91 0.81
CA GLY A 31 5.88 -3.10 1.78
C GLY A 31 6.16 -1.70 1.24
N LEU A 32 6.67 -1.59 0.01
CA LEU A 32 6.92 -0.31 -0.65
C LEU A 32 5.62 0.49 -0.85
N TYR A 33 4.55 -0.15 -1.33
CA TYR A 33 3.24 0.46 -1.49
C TYR A 33 2.71 1.03 -0.18
N THR A 34 2.83 0.25 0.91
CA THR A 34 2.40 0.67 2.26
C THR A 34 3.15 1.91 2.73
N VAL A 35 4.47 1.95 2.55
CA VAL A 35 5.29 3.12 2.94
C VAL A 35 4.90 4.36 2.12
N VAL A 36 4.75 4.22 0.80
CA VAL A 36 4.36 5.35 -0.07
C VAL A 36 2.96 5.85 0.28
N THR A 37 2.00 4.94 0.46
CA THR A 37 0.63 5.28 0.85
C THR A 37 0.58 5.97 2.22
N ALA A 38 1.42 5.55 3.17
CA ALA A 38 1.50 6.19 4.48
C ALA A 38 2.07 7.61 4.44
N ILE A 39 2.86 7.97 3.42
CA ILE A 39 3.45 9.31 3.25
C ILE A 39 2.44 10.30 2.64
N LEU A 40 1.53 9.84 1.78
CA LEU A 40 0.52 10.68 1.12
C LEU A 40 -0.28 11.62 2.05
N PRO A 41 -0.81 11.19 3.21
CA PRO A 41 -1.58 12.08 4.09
C PRO A 41 -0.76 13.28 4.58
N PHE A 42 0.56 13.14 4.77
CA PHE A 42 1.40 14.25 5.21
C PHE A 42 1.46 15.37 4.19
N ILE A 43 1.49 15.04 2.91
CA ILE A 43 1.51 16.03 1.83
C ILE A 43 0.20 16.81 1.78
N ASN A 44 -0.92 16.12 1.97
CA ASN A 44 -2.23 16.74 2.05
C ASN A 44 -2.39 17.65 3.28
N ILE A 45 -1.59 17.45 4.34
CA ILE A 45 -1.56 18.31 5.53
C ILE A 45 -0.63 19.52 5.33
N PHE A 46 0.57 19.30 4.78
CA PHE A 46 1.56 20.36 4.65
C PHE A 46 1.22 21.38 3.56
N ALA A 47 0.61 20.94 2.46
CA ALA A 47 0.26 21.83 1.35
C ALA A 47 -0.68 22.98 1.74
N PRO A 48 -1.85 22.75 2.37
CA PRO A 48 -2.72 23.83 2.80
C PRO A 48 -2.07 24.69 3.88
N LYS A 49 -1.24 24.11 4.76
CA LYS A 49 -0.52 24.86 5.79
C LYS A 49 0.41 25.92 5.17
N PHE A 50 1.29 25.52 4.26
CA PHE A 50 2.21 26.46 3.61
C PHE A 50 1.48 27.53 2.81
N LEU A 51 0.36 27.17 2.19
CA LEU A 51 -0.46 28.10 1.43
C LEU A 51 -1.11 29.16 2.34
N ILE A 52 -1.65 28.74 3.50
CA ILE A 52 -2.20 29.65 4.51
C ILE A 52 -1.10 30.56 5.08
N ASP A 53 0.06 30.01 5.43
CA ASP A 53 1.17 30.78 6.01
C ASP A 53 1.64 31.90 5.05
N GLU A 54 1.72 31.62 3.74
CA GLU A 54 2.11 32.63 2.74
C GLU A 54 1.00 33.68 2.50
N LEU A 55 -0.27 33.26 2.48
CA LEU A 55 -1.42 34.16 2.34
C LEU A 55 -1.56 35.12 3.53
N MET A 56 -1.32 34.63 4.76
CA MET A 56 -1.38 35.44 5.99
C MET A 56 -0.14 36.30 6.20
N GLY A 57 0.97 35.97 5.54
CA GLY A 57 2.23 36.70 5.62
C GLY A 57 2.36 37.82 4.59
N ALA A 58 3.43 37.74 3.78
CA ALA A 58 3.78 38.78 2.82
C ALA A 58 2.92 38.76 1.53
N ASN A 59 2.06 37.74 1.37
CA ASN A 59 1.12 37.57 0.27
C ASN A 59 1.75 37.80 -1.11
N ARG A 60 2.92 37.19 -1.34
CA ARG A 60 3.65 37.35 -2.60
C ARG A 60 3.16 36.34 -3.61
N ALA A 61 2.58 36.82 -4.72
CA ALA A 61 2.09 35.97 -5.81
C ALA A 61 3.14 34.95 -6.30
N LYS A 62 4.43 35.36 -6.37
CA LYS A 62 5.53 34.47 -6.77
C LYS A 62 5.74 33.29 -5.81
N SER A 63 5.64 33.52 -4.50
CA SER A 63 5.77 32.47 -3.48
C SER A 63 4.60 31.49 -3.55
N LEU A 64 3.36 31.99 -3.69
CA LEU A 64 2.17 31.16 -3.84
C LEU A 64 2.26 30.22 -5.05
N ILE A 65 2.66 30.77 -6.21
CA ILE A 65 2.86 29.96 -7.42
C ILE A 65 3.93 28.89 -7.19
N THR A 66 5.01 29.21 -6.48
CA THR A 66 6.07 28.25 -6.16
C THR A 66 5.58 27.12 -5.25
N ILE A 67 4.79 27.44 -4.22
CA ILE A 67 4.18 26.45 -3.32
C ILE A 67 3.22 25.53 -4.10
N LEU A 68 2.38 26.10 -4.97
CA LEU A 68 1.44 25.33 -5.77
C LEU A 68 2.14 24.40 -6.77
N LEU A 69 3.16 24.90 -7.47
CA LEU A 69 3.92 24.10 -8.44
C LEU A 69 4.69 22.98 -7.75
N SER A 70 5.35 23.27 -6.63
CA SER A 70 6.08 22.24 -5.87
C SER A 70 5.13 21.16 -5.31
N TYR A 71 3.97 21.56 -4.78
CA TYR A 71 2.93 20.62 -4.36
C TYR A 71 2.44 19.76 -5.51
N PHE A 72 2.14 20.36 -6.67
CA PHE A 72 1.66 19.63 -7.84
C PHE A 72 2.68 18.60 -8.32
N ILE A 73 3.96 18.97 -8.45
CA ILE A 73 5.03 18.05 -8.90
C ILE A 73 5.23 16.92 -7.89
N LEU A 74 5.27 17.23 -6.60
CA LEU A 74 5.46 16.25 -5.54
C LEU A 74 4.27 15.28 -5.48
N SER A 75 3.05 15.81 -5.51
CA SER A 75 1.83 15.03 -5.51
C SER A 75 1.72 14.15 -6.76
N ALA A 76 2.02 14.67 -7.95
CA ALA A 76 2.00 13.90 -9.18
C ALA A 76 3.01 12.74 -9.13
N THR A 77 4.23 13.00 -8.64
CA THR A 77 5.29 11.98 -8.55
C THR A 77 4.91 10.87 -7.56
N LEU A 78 4.39 11.21 -6.39
CA LEU A 78 4.03 10.23 -5.38
C LEU A 78 2.77 9.46 -5.72
N ASN A 79 1.75 10.12 -6.29
CA ASN A 79 0.57 9.41 -6.78
C ASN A 79 0.92 8.48 -7.95
N TYR A 80 1.80 8.91 -8.86
CA TYR A 80 2.30 8.05 -9.92
C TYR A 80 3.06 6.84 -9.37
N LEU A 81 3.96 7.05 -8.41
CA LEU A 81 4.69 5.96 -7.75
C LEU A 81 3.73 5.01 -7.03
N ASN A 82 2.72 5.55 -6.34
CA ASN A 82 1.73 4.75 -5.64
C ASN A 82 0.91 3.89 -6.62
N ALA A 83 0.42 4.49 -7.71
CA ALA A 83 -0.32 3.78 -8.75
C ALA A 83 0.54 2.73 -9.46
N PHE A 84 1.82 3.03 -9.70
CA PHE A 84 2.76 2.07 -10.27
C PHE A 84 2.98 0.86 -9.34
N LEU A 85 3.21 1.12 -8.05
CA LEU A 85 3.39 0.07 -7.05
C LEU A 85 2.12 -0.76 -6.88
N GLU A 86 0.95 -0.13 -6.87
CA GLU A 86 -0.35 -0.81 -6.82
C GLU A 86 -0.56 -1.70 -8.05
N GLY A 87 -0.28 -1.19 -9.24
CA GLY A 87 -0.34 -1.94 -10.49
C GLY A 87 0.66 -3.11 -10.55
N ALA A 88 1.82 -2.99 -9.91
CA ALA A 88 2.79 -4.07 -9.79
C ALA A 88 2.41 -5.12 -8.73
N TYR A 89 1.75 -4.69 -7.65
CA TYR A 89 1.37 -5.51 -6.50
C TYR A 89 0.05 -6.27 -6.72
N SER A 90 -1.00 -5.58 -7.15
CA SER A 90 -2.37 -6.10 -7.27
C SER A 90 -2.50 -7.41 -8.06
N PRO A 91 -1.97 -7.55 -9.29
CA PRO A 91 -2.10 -8.79 -10.06
C PRO A 91 -1.35 -9.96 -9.41
N ARG A 92 -0.21 -9.69 -8.75
CA ARG A 92 0.55 -10.72 -8.06
C ARG A 92 -0.15 -11.17 -6.78
N LEU A 93 -0.79 -10.24 -6.08
CA LEU A 93 -1.64 -10.57 -4.93
C LEU A 93 -2.80 -11.47 -5.36
N MET A 94 -3.43 -11.18 -6.49
CA MET A 94 -4.49 -12.03 -7.06
C MET A 94 -3.97 -13.45 -7.37
N ASP A 95 -2.79 -13.60 -7.99
CA ASP A 95 -2.19 -14.92 -8.24
C ASP A 95 -1.96 -15.70 -6.93
N VAL A 96 -1.42 -15.05 -5.90
CA VAL A 96 -1.25 -15.65 -4.58
C VAL A 96 -2.59 -16.06 -3.97
N GLY A 97 -3.62 -15.22 -4.08
CA GLY A 97 -4.98 -15.53 -3.63
C GLY A 97 -5.55 -16.77 -4.30
N PHE A 98 -5.44 -16.84 -5.63
CA PHE A 98 -5.89 -17.99 -6.42
C PHE A 98 -5.16 -19.29 -6.03
N ARG A 99 -3.85 -19.22 -5.75
CA ARG A 99 -3.09 -20.37 -5.25
C ARG A 99 -3.58 -20.85 -3.88
N PHE A 100 -3.95 -19.93 -2.99
CA PHE A 100 -4.56 -20.31 -1.71
C PHE A 100 -5.91 -20.99 -1.89
N GLU A 101 -6.77 -20.47 -2.78
CA GLU A 101 -8.07 -21.08 -3.09
C GLU A 101 -7.91 -22.49 -3.64
N ASN A 102 -7.00 -22.70 -4.59
CA ASN A 102 -6.70 -24.04 -5.12
C ASN A 102 -6.19 -24.99 -4.03
N LEU A 103 -5.29 -24.52 -3.17
CA LEU A 103 -4.77 -25.32 -2.06
C LEU A 103 -5.86 -25.70 -1.04
N LEU A 104 -6.84 -24.82 -0.82
CA LEU A 104 -8.00 -25.11 0.03
C LEU A 104 -8.97 -26.08 -0.67
N ASN A 105 -9.22 -25.91 -1.97
CA ASN A 105 -10.07 -26.78 -2.76
C ASN A 105 -9.51 -28.21 -2.79
N GLU A 106 -8.22 -28.39 -3.06
CA GLU A 106 -7.58 -29.72 -3.01
C GLU A 106 -7.77 -30.38 -1.65
N LYS A 107 -7.51 -29.65 -0.56
CA LYS A 107 -7.71 -30.19 0.79
C LYS A 107 -9.16 -30.59 1.07
N CYS A 108 -10.13 -29.86 0.53
CA CYS A 108 -11.55 -30.20 0.69
C CYS A 108 -11.93 -31.44 -0.14
N VAL A 109 -11.38 -31.60 -1.35
CA VAL A 109 -11.63 -32.75 -2.22
C VAL A 109 -11.04 -34.05 -1.65
N TYR A 110 -9.87 -34.00 -1.00
CA TYR A 110 -9.25 -35.17 -0.34
C TYR A 110 -9.77 -35.45 1.08
N CYS A 111 -10.77 -34.71 1.57
CA CYS A 111 -11.40 -34.94 2.89
C CYS A 111 -12.66 -35.82 2.83
N TYR A 112 -13.00 -36.39 1.66
CA TYR A 112 -14.06 -37.39 1.49
C TYR A 112 -13.49 -38.79 1.27
#